data_AF-A0A7R8WZY7-F1
#
_entry.id   AF-A0A7R8WZY7-F1
#
_cell.length_a   1.000
_cell.length_b   1.000
_cell.length_c   1.000
_cell.angle_alpha   90.00
_cell.angle_beta   90.00
_cell.angle_gamma   90.00
#
_symmetry.space_group_name_H-M   'P 1'
#
loop_
_entity.id
_entity.type
_entity.pdbx_description
1 polymer ?
#
loop_
_entity_poly.entity_id
_entity_poly.type
_entity_poly.pdbx_seq_one_letter_code
_entity_poly.pdbx_strand_id
1 'polypeptide(L)'
;QVRLVGISAEGIVDGNLKLTLGLVWSVISHWQMEAVTREMQGNVNTNNLEKTILAWCRYSTVDYEGVDIRDFTNSWVDGLALCAILNRWCPDALDFKMAASMEPLQRLDYAFSVASRELNVTRLLDPEGEIPSD
;
A
#
# COMPACT_ATOMS: atom_id res chain seq x y z
N GLN A 1 -6.65 0.43 15.87
CA GLN A 1 -7.22 -0.16 14.64
C GLN A 1 -7.33 0.96 13.61
N VAL A 2 -6.52 0.92 12.54
CA VAL A 2 -6.55 1.93 11.47
C VAL A 2 -7.72 1.58 10.55
N ARG A 3 -8.72 2.45 10.45
CA ARG A 3 -9.82 2.29 9.49
C ARG A 3 -9.45 3.00 8.20
N LEU A 4 -9.20 2.23 7.15
CA LEU A 4 -8.99 2.74 5.80
C LEU A 4 -10.34 2.87 5.11
N VAL A 5 -10.93 4.06 5.17
CA VAL A 5 -12.17 4.37 4.45
C VAL A 5 -11.80 4.99 3.11
N GLY A 6 -12.12 4.30 2.00
CA GLY A 6 -12.10 4.87 0.64
C GLY A 6 -10.82 4.74 -0.18
N ILE A 7 -9.94 3.77 0.09
CA ILE A 7 -8.78 3.48 -0.80
C ILE A 7 -9.23 2.52 -1.89
N SER A 8 -9.19 2.97 -3.15
CA SER A 8 -9.51 2.17 -4.35
C SER A 8 -8.32 2.07 -5.30
N ALA A 9 -8.34 1.08 -6.19
CA ALA A 9 -7.30 0.91 -7.20
C ALA A 9 -7.27 2.08 -8.18
N GLU A 10 -8.44 2.55 -8.60
CA GLU A 10 -8.59 3.72 -9.46
C GLU A 10 -7.97 4.96 -8.80
N GLY A 11 -8.21 5.16 -7.50
CA GLY A 11 -7.60 6.28 -6.77
C GLY A 11 -6.07 6.25 -6.73
N ILE A 12 -5.45 5.07 -6.75
CA ILE A 12 -3.98 4.93 -6.83
C ILE A 12 -3.49 5.12 -8.26
N VAL A 13 -4.19 4.55 -9.25
CA VAL A 13 -3.86 4.77 -10.68
C VAL A 13 -3.95 6.26 -11.04
N ASP A 14 -4.89 6.98 -10.46
CA ASP A 14 -5.04 8.43 -10.61
C ASP A 14 -3.97 9.24 -9.85
N GLY A 15 -3.07 8.57 -9.11
CA GLY A 15 -1.97 9.20 -8.39
C GLY A 15 -2.40 9.95 -7.13
N ASN A 16 -3.48 9.53 -6.46
CA ASN A 16 -3.96 10.20 -5.25
C ASN A 16 -3.03 10.00 -4.06
N LEU A 17 -2.20 11.01 -3.80
CA LEU A 17 -1.25 11.09 -2.69
C LEU A 17 -1.82 10.63 -1.35
N LYS A 18 -3.03 11.05 -1.00
CA LYS A 18 -3.64 10.77 0.30
C LYS A 18 -3.99 9.29 0.44
N LEU A 19 -4.47 8.67 -0.63
CA LEU A 19 -4.82 7.25 -0.64
C LEU A 19 -3.55 6.38 -0.62
N THR A 20 -2.54 6.73 -1.42
CA THR A 20 -1.25 6.04 -1.44
C THR A 20 -0.59 6.08 -0.05
N LEU A 21 -0.50 7.27 0.58
CA LEU A 21 0.06 7.41 1.91
C LEU A 21 -0.73 6.64 2.97
N GLY A 22 -2.07 6.68 2.91
CA GLY A 22 -2.93 5.93 3.83
C GLY A 22 -2.70 4.42 3.74
N LEU A 23 -2.55 3.89 2.52
CA LEU A 23 -2.30 2.48 2.26
C LEU A 23 -0.92 2.07 2.79
N VAL A 24 0.12 2.79 2.39
CA VAL A 24 1.50 2.52 2.83
C VAL A 24 1.60 2.60 4.34
N TRP A 25 1.01 3.62 4.95
CA TRP A 25 0.98 3.74 6.40
C TRP A 25 0.30 2.55 7.08
N SER A 26 -0.78 2.02 6.49
CA SER A 26 -1.50 0.88 7.07
C SER A 26 -0.70 -0.41 6.94
N VAL A 27 -0.04 -0.60 5.80
CA VAL A 27 0.91 -1.68 5.55
C VAL A 27 2.06 -1.63 6.56
N ILE A 28 2.69 -0.46 6.73
CA ILE A 28 3.73 -0.23 7.73
C ILE A 28 3.21 -0.50 9.14
N SER A 29 2.05 0.05 9.50
CA SER A 29 1.49 -0.06 10.85
C SER A 29 1.09 -1.49 11.22
N HIS A 30 0.65 -2.28 10.24
CA HIS A 30 0.21 -3.65 10.47
C HIS A 30 1.40 -4.60 10.71
N TRP A 31 2.50 -4.42 9.98
CA TRP A 31 3.68 -5.29 10.10
C TRP A 31 4.80 -4.75 10.98
N GLN A 32 4.82 -3.44 11.24
CA GLN A 32 5.75 -2.78 12.16
C GLN A 32 4.98 -2.10 13.31
N MET A 33 4.27 -2.88 14.11
CA MET A 33 3.91 -2.46 15.48
C MET A 33 5.20 -2.38 16.30
N GLU A 34 5.97 -1.28 16.19
CA GLU A 34 6.84 -0.68 17.21
C GLU A 34 7.95 0.20 16.61
N ALA A 35 8.57 -0.19 15.49
CA ALA A 35 9.79 0.48 15.00
C ALA A 35 9.53 1.89 14.41
N VAL A 36 8.59 2.02 13.47
CA VAL A 36 8.25 3.31 12.85
C VAL A 36 7.66 4.29 13.86
N THR A 37 6.87 3.82 14.82
CA THR A 37 6.25 4.69 15.84
C THR A 37 7.26 5.17 16.89
N ARG A 38 8.28 4.37 17.22
CA ARG A 38 9.26 4.69 18.26
C ARG A 38 10.25 5.80 17.84
N GLU A 39 10.53 5.93 16.55
CA GLU A 39 11.26 7.10 16.00
C GLU A 39 10.43 8.39 15.96
N MET A 40 9.11 8.31 16.15
CA MET A 40 8.16 9.42 15.92
C MET A 40 7.70 10.18 17.18
N GLN A 41 8.17 9.83 18.38
CA GLN A 41 7.68 10.46 19.62
C GLN A 41 8.25 11.86 19.95
N GLY A 42 8.96 12.51 19.02
CA GLY A 42 9.42 13.89 19.19
C GLY A 42 9.28 14.72 17.90
N ASN A 43 8.23 15.52 17.79
CA ASN A 43 7.95 16.45 16.68
C ASN A 43 7.74 15.80 15.29
N VAL A 44 6.52 15.31 15.05
CA VAL A 44 6.08 14.89 13.71
C VAL A 44 5.72 16.13 12.88
N ASN A 45 6.69 16.61 12.09
CA ASN A 45 6.37 17.43 10.91
C ASN A 45 5.98 16.49 9.76
N THR A 46 4.87 16.75 9.06
CA THR A 46 4.40 15.93 7.92
C THR A 46 5.49 15.71 6.87
N ASN A 47 6.33 16.72 6.62
CA ASN A 47 7.48 16.60 5.70
C ASN A 47 8.55 15.60 6.16
N ASN A 48 8.75 15.42 7.47
CA ASN A 48 9.69 14.42 7.98
C ASN A 48 9.06 13.03 7.91
N LEU A 49 7.76 12.92 8.21
CA LEU A 49 7.01 11.67 8.08
C LEU A 49 7.02 11.14 6.65
N GLU A 50 6.70 12.00 5.67
CA GLU A 50 6.68 11.62 4.26
C GLU A 50 8.06 11.11 3.81
N LYS A 51 9.14 11.80 4.17
CA LYS A 51 10.51 11.38 3.85
C LYS A 51 10.87 10.05 4.49
N THR A 52 10.50 9.83 5.76
CA THR A 52 10.77 8.57 6.45
C THR A 52 10.02 7.41 5.80
N ILE A 53 8.73 7.58 5.52
CA ILE A 53 7.94 6.54 4.83
C ILE A 53 8.51 6.28 3.42
N LEU A 54 8.91 7.33 2.69
CA LEU A 54 9.49 7.19 1.36
C LEU A 54 10.81 6.42 1.39
N ALA A 55 11.66 6.70 2.37
CA ALA A 55 12.90 5.97 2.58
C ALA A 55 12.64 4.49 2.92
N TRP A 56 11.65 4.23 3.78
CA TRP A 56 11.23 2.86 4.11
C TRP A 56 10.71 2.10 2.89
N CYS A 57 9.90 2.73 2.04
CA CYS A 57 9.40 2.12 0.80
C CYS A 57 10.56 1.73 -0.13
N ARG A 58 11.51 2.64 -0.34
CA ARG A 58 12.71 2.39 -1.15
C ARG A 58 13.55 1.24 -0.59
N TYR A 59 13.79 1.24 0.71
CA TYR A 59 14.53 0.18 1.38
C TYR A 59 13.82 -1.17 1.22
N SER A 60 12.50 -1.20 1.39
CA SER A 60 11.70 -2.43 1.27
C SER A 60 11.70 -2.98 -0.16
N THR A 61 11.85 -2.12 -1.17
CA THR A 61 11.73 -2.47 -2.59
C THR A 61 13.05 -2.55 -3.36
N VAL A 62 14.19 -2.41 -2.68
CA VAL A 62 15.52 -2.33 -3.32
C VAL A 62 15.88 -3.52 -4.24
N ASP A 63 15.34 -4.71 -3.97
CA ASP A 63 15.61 -5.94 -4.74
C ASP A 63 14.55 -6.23 -5.82
N TYR A 64 13.59 -5.32 -6.02
CA TYR A 64 12.48 -5.51 -6.96
C TYR A 64 12.76 -4.75 -8.26
N GLU A 65 13.01 -5.50 -9.32
CA GLU A 65 13.25 -4.94 -10.66
C GLU A 65 12.01 -4.17 -11.15
N GLY A 66 12.25 -3.01 -11.78
CA GLY A 66 11.19 -2.15 -12.30
C GLY A 66 10.49 -1.28 -11.26
N VAL A 67 10.91 -1.33 -9.99
CA VAL A 67 10.34 -0.49 -8.92
C VAL A 67 11.27 0.67 -8.59
N ASP A 68 10.82 1.90 -8.86
CA ASP A 68 11.54 3.13 -8.49
C ASP A 68 10.58 4.11 -7.79
N ILE A 69 10.65 4.13 -6.45
CA ILE A 69 9.74 4.93 -5.63
C ILE A 69 10.33 6.33 -5.40
N ARG A 70 9.86 7.32 -6.16
CA ARG A 70 10.33 8.71 -6.08
C ARG A 70 9.42 9.61 -5.25
N ASP A 71 8.14 9.31 -5.26
CA ASP A 71 7.05 10.06 -4.63
C ASP A 71 5.93 9.09 -4.21
N PHE A 72 4.81 9.63 -3.71
CA PHE A 72 3.59 8.88 -3.38
C PHE A 72 2.46 9.09 -4.41
N THR A 73 2.81 9.52 -5.62
CA THR A 73 1.87 9.76 -6.71
C THR A 73 2.24 8.87 -7.89
N ASN A 74 3.06 9.37 -8.82
CA ASN A 74 3.40 8.71 -10.07
C ASN A 74 4.14 7.38 -9.88
N SER A 75 4.89 7.24 -8.78
CA SER A 75 5.67 6.02 -8.53
C SER A 75 4.82 4.79 -8.16
N TRP A 76 3.51 4.96 -8.02
CA TRP A 76 2.58 3.94 -7.53
C TRP A 76 1.45 3.61 -8.51
N VAL A 77 1.28 4.44 -9.55
CA VAL A 77 0.15 4.33 -10.50
C VAL A 77 0.18 3.03 -11.29
N ASP A 78 1.37 2.47 -11.50
CA ASP A 78 1.52 1.17 -12.15
C ASP A 78 1.21 0.01 -11.19
N GLY A 79 1.21 0.22 -9.88
CA GLY A 79 0.98 -0.81 -8.86
C GLY A 79 2.18 -1.71 -8.53
N LEU A 80 3.33 -1.55 -9.18
CA LEU A 80 4.52 -2.37 -8.88
C LEU A 80 5.06 -2.08 -7.48
N ALA A 81 5.08 -0.81 -7.08
CA ALA A 81 5.50 -0.41 -5.74
C ALA A 81 4.68 -1.09 -4.64
N LEU A 82 3.36 -1.18 -4.82
CA LEU A 82 2.48 -1.84 -3.86
C LEU A 82 2.72 -3.35 -3.83
N CYS A 83 2.79 -4.01 -4.99
CA CYS A 83 3.08 -5.43 -5.08
C CYS A 83 4.44 -5.79 -4.44
N ALA A 84 5.47 -5.00 -4.67
CA ALA A 84 6.81 -5.23 -4.11
C ALA A 84 6.80 -5.16 -2.58
N ILE A 85 6.14 -4.14 -2.03
CA ILE A 85 6.01 -4.01 -0.58
C ILE A 85 5.23 -5.20 -0.01
N LEU A 86 4.07 -5.55 -0.57
CA LEU A 86 3.29 -6.68 -0.08
C LEU A 86 4.05 -8.01 -0.18
N ASN A 87 4.74 -8.27 -1.29
CA ASN A 87 5.56 -9.48 -1.46
C ASN A 87 6.71 -9.54 -0.45
N ARG A 88 7.32 -8.42 -0.07
CA ARG A 88 8.39 -8.40 0.94
C ARG A 88 7.93 -8.95 2.29
N TRP A 89 6.68 -8.67 2.67
CA TRP A 89 6.12 -9.03 3.97
C TRP A 89 5.33 -10.35 3.92
N CYS A 90 4.71 -10.66 2.79
CA CYS A 90 3.97 -11.89 2.55
C CYS A 90 4.42 -12.55 1.23
N PRO A 91 5.65 -13.08 1.16
CA PRO A 91 6.21 -13.62 -0.08
C PRO A 91 5.42 -14.82 -0.61
N ASP A 92 4.76 -15.57 0.27
CA ASP A 92 3.93 -16.73 -0.08
C ASP A 92 2.54 -16.33 -0.60
N ALA A 93 2.08 -15.10 -0.32
CA ALA A 93 0.72 -14.65 -0.63
C ALA A 93 0.62 -13.87 -1.95
N LEU A 94 1.72 -13.24 -2.39
CA LEU A 94 1.78 -12.46 -3.62
C LEU A 94 2.93 -12.94 -4.50
N ASP A 95 2.67 -13.36 -5.74
CA ASP A 95 3.73 -13.61 -6.72
C ASP A 95 4.06 -12.30 -7.47
N PHE A 96 5.22 -11.72 -7.16
CA PHE A 96 5.64 -10.45 -7.77
C PHE A 96 5.89 -10.57 -9.27
N LYS A 97 6.44 -11.70 -9.74
CA LYS A 97 6.74 -11.89 -11.17
C LYS A 97 5.45 -11.99 -11.98
N MET A 98 4.46 -12.70 -11.44
CA MET A 98 3.13 -12.75 -12.01
C MET A 98 2.51 -11.36 -12.04
N ALA A 99 2.54 -10.63 -10.91
CA ALA A 99 1.98 -9.28 -10.81
C ALA A 99 2.63 -8.30 -11.80
N ALA A 100 3.95 -8.38 -12.00
CA ALA A 100 4.67 -7.52 -12.93
C ALA A 100 4.23 -7.69 -14.40
N SER A 101 3.64 -8.84 -14.75
CA SER A 101 3.09 -9.10 -16.09
C SER A 101 1.65 -8.63 -16.30
N MET A 102 0.94 -8.20 -15.24
CA MET A 102 -0.45 -7.75 -15.30
C MET A 102 -0.56 -6.29 -15.76
N GLU A 103 -1.73 -5.91 -16.27
CA GLU A 103 -2.06 -4.49 -16.47
C GLU A 103 -2.19 -3.75 -15.12
N PRO A 104 -1.91 -2.44 -15.05
CA PRO A 104 -1.85 -1.68 -13.79
C PRO A 104 -3.06 -1.84 -12.87
N LEU A 105 -4.28 -1.76 -13.42
CA LEU A 105 -5.51 -1.89 -12.63
C LEU A 105 -5.67 -3.30 -12.06
N GLN A 106 -5.44 -4.33 -12.89
CA GLN A 106 -5.50 -5.73 -12.47
C GLN A 106 -4.44 -6.04 -11.41
N ARG A 107 -3.24 -5.47 -11.57
CA ARG A 107 -2.14 -5.59 -10.63
C ARG A 107 -2.50 -5.02 -9.26
N LEU A 108 -3.08 -3.82 -9.25
CA LEU A 108 -3.54 -3.18 -8.02
C LEU A 108 -4.69 -3.97 -7.38
N ASP A 109 -5.68 -4.43 -8.15
CA ASP A 109 -6.77 -5.26 -7.62
C ASP A 109 -6.27 -6.56 -6.99
N TYR A 110 -5.30 -7.22 -7.64
CA TYR A 110 -4.63 -8.39 -7.08
C TYR A 110 -3.91 -8.06 -5.78
N ALA A 111 -3.13 -6.98 -5.76
CA ALA A 111 -2.43 -6.50 -4.57
C ALA A 111 -3.41 -6.17 -3.43
N PHE A 112 -4.52 -5.50 -3.70
CA PHE A 112 -5.55 -5.19 -2.70
C PHE A 112 -6.24 -6.44 -2.17
N SER A 113 -6.49 -7.43 -3.02
CA SER A 113 -7.09 -8.69 -2.60
C SER A 113 -6.18 -9.46 -1.64
N VAL A 114 -4.87 -9.49 -1.94
CA VAL A 114 -3.87 -10.07 -1.03
C VAL A 114 -3.77 -9.25 0.26
N ALA A 115 -3.65 -7.93 0.15
CA ALA A 115 -3.61 -7.03 1.30
C ALA A 115 -4.83 -7.22 2.21
N SER A 116 -6.04 -7.32 1.66
CA SER A 116 -7.25 -7.51 2.47
C SER A 116 -7.22 -8.84 3.24
N ARG A 117 -6.77 -9.92 2.59
CA ARG A 117 -6.68 -11.25 3.20
C ARG A 117 -5.61 -11.34 4.29
N GLU A 118 -4.43 -10.81 4.02
CA GLU A 118 -3.27 -10.97 4.92
C GLU A 118 -3.22 -9.89 6.03
N LEU A 119 -3.72 -8.69 5.76
CA LEU A 119 -3.60 -7.54 6.67
C LEU A 119 -4.86 -7.26 7.50
N ASN A 120 -5.92 -8.06 7.34
CA ASN A 120 -7.27 -7.70 7.84
C ASN A 120 -7.66 -6.26 7.47
N VAL A 121 -7.13 -5.74 6.35
CA VAL A 121 -7.56 -4.46 5.81
C VAL A 121 -8.95 -4.72 5.27
N THR A 122 -9.97 -4.27 5.99
CA THR A 122 -11.36 -4.36 5.53
C THR A 122 -11.44 -3.64 4.19
N ARG A 123 -11.61 -4.41 3.13
CA ARG A 123 -11.85 -3.91 1.79
C ARG A 123 -13.24 -3.28 1.80
N LEU A 124 -13.35 -2.02 2.19
CA LEU A 124 -14.56 -1.23 1.96
C LEU A 124 -14.52 -0.74 0.50
N LEU A 125 -14.49 -1.69 -0.42
CA LEU A 125 -14.72 -1.48 -1.85
C LEU A 125 -16.00 -2.23 -2.19
N ASP A 126 -17.13 -1.64 -1.83
CA ASP A 126 -18.34 -1.82 -2.62
C ASP A 126 -18.87 -0.42 -2.95
N PRO A 127 -18.77 0.02 -4.22
CA PRO A 127 -19.58 1.12 -4.73
C PRO A 127 -21.08 0.77 -4.77
N GLU A 128 -21.45 -0.50 -4.61
CA GLU A 128 -22.84 -0.97 -4.60
C GLU A 128 -23.03 -2.04 -3.53
N GLY A 129 -23.04 -1.63 -2.26
CA GLY A 129 -23.47 -2.48 -1.17
C GLY A 129 -24.99 -2.61 -1.17
N GLU A 130 -25.52 -3.65 -1.80
CA GLU A 130 -26.83 -4.19 -1.45
C GLU A 130 -26.89 -4.34 0.08
N ILE A 131 -27.85 -3.65 0.69
CA ILE A 131 -28.16 -3.80 2.11
C ILE A 131 -28.67 -5.23 2.29
N PRO A 132 -28.08 -6.07 3.17
CA PRO A 132 -28.69 -7.34 3.54
C PRO A 132 -30.06 -7.03 4.15
N SER A 133 -31.11 -7.52 3.51
CA SER A 133 -32.46 -7.43 4.01
C SER A 133 -32.64 -8.46 5.12
N ASP A 134 -32.53 -7.99 6.37
CA ASP A 134 -33.21 -8.61 7.50
C ASP A 134 -34.59 -7.96 7.70
#